data_AF-A0A934B505-F1
#
_entry.id   AF-A0A934B505-F1
#
_cell.length_a   1.000
_cell.length_b   1.000
_cell.length_c   1.000
_cell.angle_alpha   90.00
_cell.angle_beta   90.00
_cell.angle_gamma   90.00
#
_symmetry.space_group_name_H-M   'P 1'
#
loop_
_entity.id
_entity.type
_entity.pdbx_description
1 polymer ?
#
loop_
_entity_poly.entity_id
_entity_poly.type
_entity_poly.pdbx_seq_one_letter_code
_entity_poly.pdbx_strand_id
1 'polypeptide(L)'
;MIKEILHNSRLDEGLSSLLSVAAEYAEIYLLAKNRLKGCDGMGELTTITEEFRDAVDKVIKYCKEKDYPSGDSLYDIDCAAKELSVTVKE
;
A
#
# COMPACT_ATOMS: atom_id res chain seq x y z
N MET A 1 -11.49 -4.16 -6.16
CA MET A 1 -11.04 -2.77 -6.35
C MET A 1 -9.55 -2.66 -6.59
N ILE A 2 -8.65 -3.23 -5.75
CA ILE A 2 -7.21 -3.24 -6.09
C ILE A 2 -6.93 -3.85 -7.48
N LYS A 3 -7.67 -4.90 -7.88
CA LYS A 3 -7.61 -5.46 -9.24
C LYS A 3 -7.88 -4.47 -10.38
N GLU A 4 -8.77 -3.49 -10.17
CA GLU A 4 -9.02 -2.43 -11.17
C GLU A 4 -7.90 -1.39 -11.16
N ILE A 5 -7.40 -1.03 -9.98
CA ILE A 5 -6.24 -0.14 -9.85
C ILE A 5 -5.01 -0.75 -10.55
N LEU A 6 -4.80 -2.07 -10.39
CA LEU A 6 -3.74 -2.82 -11.07
C LEU A 6 -3.98 -2.99 -12.57
N HIS A 7 -5.23 -3.11 -13.00
CA HIS A 7 -5.55 -3.13 -14.43
C HIS A 7 -5.16 -1.80 -15.07
N ASN A 8 -5.52 -0.68 -14.42
CA ASN A 8 -5.15 0.66 -14.88
C ASN A 8 -3.64 0.91 -14.79
N SER A 9 -2.94 0.35 -13.79
CA SER A 9 -1.50 0.52 -13.64
C SER A 9 -0.69 -0.14 -14.75
N ARG A 10 -1.24 -1.16 -15.44
CA ARG A 10 -0.60 -1.74 -16.64
C ARG A 10 -0.57 -0.79 -17.83
N LEU A 11 -1.40 0.25 -17.80
CA LEU A 11 -1.55 1.24 -18.85
C LEU A 11 -1.04 2.63 -18.42
N ASP A 12 -0.79 2.83 -17.12
CA ASP A 12 -0.31 4.08 -16.53
C ASP A 12 0.96 3.82 -15.70
N GLU A 13 2.13 4.17 -16.26
CA GLU A 13 3.43 4.01 -15.62
C GLU A 13 3.56 4.77 -14.30
N GLY A 14 2.84 5.91 -14.15
CA GLY A 14 2.83 6.68 -12.92
C GLY A 14 2.13 5.93 -11.80
N LEU A 15 0.97 5.34 -12.10
CA LEU A 15 0.26 4.48 -11.16
C LEU A 15 1.03 3.20 -10.84
N SER A 16 1.70 2.61 -11.83
CA SER A 16 2.56 1.43 -11.64
C SER A 16 3.71 1.70 -10.67
N SER A 17 4.40 2.83 -10.84
CA SER A 17 5.49 3.24 -9.95
C SER A 17 5.01 3.46 -8.51
N LEU A 18 3.88 4.13 -8.34
CA LEU A 18 3.29 4.37 -7.02
C LEU A 18 2.85 3.06 -6.33
N LEU A 19 2.27 2.13 -7.08
CA LEU A 19 1.91 0.81 -6.54
C LEU A 19 3.12 -0.02 -6.14
N SER A 20 4.22 0.04 -6.91
CA SER A 20 5.47 -0.64 -6.56
C SER A 20 6.00 -0.14 -5.21
N VAL A 21 6.06 1.19 -5.03
CA VAL A 21 6.50 1.80 -3.77
C VAL A 21 5.56 1.39 -2.63
N ALA A 22 4.24 1.47 -2.83
CA ALA A 22 3.27 1.07 -1.81
C ALA A 22 3.38 -0.42 -1.44
N ALA A 23 3.72 -1.29 -2.39
CA ALA A 23 3.92 -2.71 -2.14
C ALA A 23 5.20 -3.00 -1.36
N GLU A 24 6.30 -2.29 -1.63
CA GLU A 24 7.53 -2.39 -0.83
C GLU A 24 7.26 -2.02 0.63
N TYR A 25 6.56 -0.90 0.86
CA TYR A 25 6.16 -0.51 2.21
C TYR A 25 5.17 -1.49 2.86
N ALA A 26 4.27 -2.09 2.08
CA ALA A 26 3.38 -3.14 2.57
C ALA A 26 4.15 -4.37 3.07
N GLU A 27 5.17 -4.82 2.34
CA GLU A 27 6.02 -5.95 2.77
C GLU A 27 6.81 -5.60 4.04
N ILE A 28 7.38 -4.40 4.12
CA ILE A 28 8.09 -3.92 5.32
C ILE A 28 7.14 -3.85 6.52
N TYR A 29 5.93 -3.32 6.34
CA TYR A 29 4.89 -3.27 7.37
C TYR A 29 4.50 -4.66 7.86
N LEU A 30 4.26 -5.62 6.96
CA LEU A 30 3.90 -7.00 7.33
C LEU A 30 5.04 -7.72 8.05
N LEU A 31 6.28 -7.48 7.64
CA LEU A 31 7.47 -8.03 8.32
C LEU A 31 7.64 -7.43 9.72
N ALA A 32 7.54 -6.12 9.84
CA ALA A 32 7.62 -5.40 11.10
C ALA A 32 6.50 -5.83 12.05
N LYS A 33 5.26 -5.90 11.58
CA LYS A 33 4.11 -6.36 12.37
C LYS A 33 4.27 -7.80 12.86
N ASN A 34 4.90 -8.67 12.08
CA ASN A 34 5.17 -10.05 12.50
C ASN A 34 6.34 -10.17 13.49
N ARG A 35 7.39 -9.34 13.35
CA ARG A 35 8.58 -9.34 14.21
C ARG A 35 8.36 -8.61 15.53
N LEU A 36 7.71 -7.46 15.50
CA LEU A 36 7.55 -6.54 16.62
C LEU A 36 6.34 -6.92 17.48
N LYS A 37 6.27 -8.18 17.89
CA LYS A 37 5.26 -8.67 18.84
C LYS A 37 5.65 -8.26 20.26
N GLY A 38 5.10 -7.15 20.75
CA GLY A 38 5.31 -6.62 22.12
C GLY A 38 5.63 -5.12 22.14
N CYS A 39 5.72 -4.52 23.34
CA CYS A 39 5.98 -3.07 23.50
C CYS A 39 7.32 -2.59 22.93
N ASP A 40 8.30 -3.47 22.80
CA ASP A 40 9.69 -3.11 22.44
C ASP A 40 9.84 -2.55 21.02
N GLY A 41 8.85 -2.76 20.15
CA GLY A 41 8.87 -2.31 18.76
C GLY A 41 7.81 -1.27 18.38
N MET A 42 7.06 -0.75 19.34
CA MET A 42 5.85 0.03 19.05
C MET A 42 6.14 1.35 18.33
N GLY A 43 7.28 1.99 18.63
CA GLY A 43 7.74 3.21 17.95
C GLY A 43 8.15 2.96 16.49
N GLU A 44 8.95 1.92 16.25
CA GLU A 44 9.38 1.53 14.90
C GLU A 44 8.19 1.10 14.02
N LEU A 45 7.26 0.33 14.59
CA LEU A 45 6.03 -0.06 13.89
C LEU A 45 5.16 1.16 13.54
N THR A 46 5.13 2.18 14.40
CA THR A 46 4.38 3.41 14.14
C THR A 46 4.95 4.14 12.94
N THR A 47 6.26 4.39 12.90
CA THR A 47 6.93 5.02 11.76
C THR A 47 6.67 4.26 10.46
N ILE A 48 6.84 2.94 10.46
CA ILE A 48 6.60 2.10 9.27
C ILE A 48 5.13 2.17 8.82
N THR A 49 4.20 2.22 9.77
CA THR A 49 2.76 2.37 9.47
C THR A 49 2.46 3.72 8.84
N GLU A 50 3.09 4.80 9.30
CA GLU A 50 2.92 6.14 8.75
C GLU A 50 3.50 6.24 7.33
N GLU A 51 4.70 5.70 7.09
CA GLU A 51 5.30 5.68 5.75
C GLU A 51 4.45 4.87 4.77
N PHE A 52 3.93 3.73 5.20
CA PHE A 52 3.04 2.94 4.35
C PHE A 52 1.72 3.65 4.07
N ARG A 53 1.14 4.35 5.06
CA ARG A 53 -0.06 5.18 4.84
C ARG A 53 0.19 6.30 3.85
N ASP A 54 1.32 6.99 3.93
CA ASP A 54 1.69 8.04 2.98
C ASP A 54 1.81 7.50 1.56
N ALA A 55 2.42 6.32 1.38
CA ALA A 55 2.50 5.66 0.08
C ALA A 55 1.12 5.31 -0.49
N VAL A 56 0.21 4.80 0.35
CA VAL A 56 -1.17 4.49 -0.03
C VAL A 56 -1.97 5.76 -0.37
N ASP A 57 -1.81 6.84 0.40
CA ASP A 57 -2.49 8.11 0.13
C ASP A 57 -2.07 8.69 -1.23
N LYS A 58 -0.78 8.59 -1.59
CA LYS A 58 -0.28 8.96 -2.92
C LYS A 58 -0.93 8.16 -4.03
N VAL A 59 -1.13 6.85 -3.87
CA VAL A 59 -1.87 6.01 -4.84
C VAL A 59 -3.32 6.47 -4.96
N ILE A 60 -4.01 6.66 -3.82
CA ILE A 60 -5.42 7.10 -3.81
C ILE A 60 -5.56 8.46 -4.49
N LYS A 61 -4.68 9.41 -4.15
CA LYS A 61 -4.67 10.75 -4.72
C LYS A 61 -4.45 10.69 -6.22
N TYR A 62 -3.46 9.92 -6.69
CA TYR A 62 -3.20 9.75 -8.11
C TYR A 62 -4.41 9.18 -8.85
N CYS A 63 -5.06 8.15 -8.28
CA CYS A 63 -6.28 7.60 -8.84
C CYS A 63 -7.39 8.64 -8.94
N LYS A 64 -7.60 9.46 -7.89
CA LYS A 64 -8.58 10.55 -7.91
C LYS A 64 -8.27 11.61 -8.98
N GLU A 65 -7.00 11.99 -9.12
CA GLU A 65 -6.57 12.96 -10.14
C GLU A 65 -6.76 12.44 -11.58
N LYS A 66 -6.73 11.12 -11.77
CA LYS A 66 -6.92 10.45 -13.06
C LYS A 66 -8.34 9.94 -13.31
N ASP A 67 -9.29 10.23 -12.41
CA ASP A 67 -10.66 9.68 -12.43
C ASP A 67 -10.69 8.13 -12.41
N TYR A 68 -9.65 7.50 -11.86
CA TYR A 68 -9.62 6.06 -11.62
C TYR A 68 -10.40 5.70 -10.35
N PRO A 69 -10.95 4.47 -10.28
CA PRO A 69 -11.59 3.99 -9.06
C PRO A 69 -10.60 4.04 -7.88
N SER A 70 -10.85 4.97 -6.95
CA SER A 70 -10.10 5.10 -5.71
C SER A 70 -10.83 4.27 -4.65
N GLY A 71 -10.25 3.12 -4.28
CA GLY A 71 -10.94 2.17 -3.42
C GLY A 71 -10.91 2.58 -1.95
N ASP A 72 -12.08 2.66 -1.32
CA ASP A 72 -12.23 2.78 0.15
C ASP A 72 -11.47 1.67 0.92
N SER A 73 -11.24 0.52 0.27
CA SER A 73 -10.50 -0.62 0.84
C SER A 73 -9.02 -0.33 1.15
N LEU A 74 -8.47 0.75 0.60
CA LEU A 74 -7.11 1.21 0.91
C LEU A 74 -7.01 1.98 2.25
N TYR A 75 -8.14 2.37 2.86
CA TYR A 75 -8.15 3.02 4.18
C TYR A 75 -7.87 2.04 5.33
N ASP A 76 -8.15 0.75 5.16
CA ASP A 76 -7.72 -0.27 6.11
C ASP A 76 -6.30 -0.71 5.77
N ILE A 77 -5.34 -0.23 6.56
CA ILE A 77 -3.91 -0.42 6.29
C ILE A 77 -3.51 -1.91 6.31
N ASP A 78 -4.19 -2.73 7.11
CA ASP A 78 -3.94 -4.18 7.16
C ASP A 78 -4.47 -4.92 5.92
N CYS A 79 -5.64 -4.52 5.43
CA CYS A 79 -6.21 -5.02 4.20
C CYS A 79 -5.37 -4.58 3.00
N ALA A 80 -5.01 -3.29 2.94
CA ALA A 80 -4.16 -2.71 1.90
C ALA A 80 -2.80 -3.42 1.84
N ALA A 81 -2.15 -3.66 2.98
CA ALA A 81 -0.86 -4.34 3.01
C ALA A 81 -0.96 -5.76 2.43
N LYS A 82 -1.98 -6.52 2.82
CA LYS A 82 -2.18 -7.89 2.32
C LYS A 82 -2.46 -7.90 0.83
N GLU A 83 -3.39 -7.08 0.36
CA GLU A 83 -3.73 -7.05 -1.07
C GLU A 83 -2.54 -6.56 -1.92
N LEU A 84 -1.81 -5.52 -1.51
CA LEU A 84 -0.63 -5.05 -2.24
C LEU A 84 0.52 -6.09 -2.23
N SER A 85 0.78 -6.75 -1.10
CA SER A 85 1.85 -7.75 -0.98
C SER A 85 1.64 -9.01 -1.84
N VAL A 86 0.38 -9.36 -2.12
CA VAL A 86 0.04 -10.51 -2.96
C VAL A 86 0.19 -10.15 -4.45
N THR A 87 -0.08 -8.90 -4.82
CA THR A 87 -0.30 -8.59 -6.23
C THR A 87 0.92 -8.13 -7.02
N VAL A 88 2.06 -7.88 -6.36
CA VAL A 88 3.35 -7.57 -7.03
C VAL A 88 4.21 -8.83 -7.22
N LYS A 89 3.74 -10.00 -6.74
CA LYS A 89 4.39 -11.31 -6.90
C LYS A 89 3.87 -12.14 -8.08
N GLU A 90 2.86 -11.67 -8.81
CA GLU A 90 2.26 -12.34 -9.98
C GLU A 90 2.64 -11.68 -11.32
#